data_AF-A0A3D3UF55-F1
#
_entry.id   AF-A0A3D3UF55-F1
#
_cell.length_a   1.000
_cell.length_b   1.000
_cell.length_c   1.000
_cell.angle_alpha   90.00
_cell.angle_beta   90.00
_cell.angle_gamma   90.00
#
_symmetry.space_group_name_H-M   'P 1'
#
loop_
_entity.id
_entity.type
_entity.pdbx_description
1 polymer ?
#
loop_
_entity_poly.entity_id
_entity_poly.type
_entity_poly.pdbx_seq_one_letter_code
_entity_poly.pdbx_strand_id
1 'polypeptide(L)' 'MQERYETLELTRPAAGLLQIGLNRPEARNALNTQMGLDLRDVFQDG' A
#
# COMPACT_ATOMS: atom_id res chain seq x y z
N MET A 1 1.68 4.44 9.82
CA MET A 1 2.42 4.16 8.57
C MET A 1 3.72 3.41 8.84
N GLN A 2 3.91 2.27 8.16
CA GLN A 2 5.13 1.44 8.20
C GLN A 2 6.07 1.71 7.02
N GLU A 3 7.31 1.23 7.11
CA GLU A 3 8.32 1.37 6.04
C GLU A 3 8.07 0.43 4.86
N ARG A 4 7.43 -0.73 5.09
CA ARG A 4 7.13 -1.75 4.08
C ARG A 4 5.81 -2.43 4.40
N TYR A 5 5.10 -2.84 3.35
CA TYR A 5 3.86 -3.61 3.44
C TYR A 5 4.01 -4.91 2.66
N GLU A 6 3.27 -5.94 3.07
CA GLU A 6 3.20 -7.19 2.32
C GLU A 6 2.44 -6.98 1.01
N THR A 7 1.33 -6.23 1.07
CA THR A 7 0.38 -6.15 -0.04
C THR A 7 0.45 -4.86 -0.86
N LEU A 8 1.27 -3.89 -0.44
CA LEU A 8 1.42 -2.59 -1.09
C LEU A 8 2.89 -2.28 -1.37
N GLU A 9 3.16 -1.64 -2.50
CA GLU A 9 4.45 -1.04 -2.82
C GLU A 9 4.33 0.49 -2.73
N LEU A 10 5.22 1.12 -1.98
CA LEU A 10 5.22 2.57 -1.77
C LEU A 10 6.44 3.22 -2.43
N THR A 11 6.21 4.25 -3.23
CA THR A 11 7.27 5.07 -3.83
C THR A 11 6.97 6.56 -3.69
N ARG A 12 8.00 7.39 -3.65
CA ARG A 12 7.89 8.86 -3.55
C ARG A 12 8.59 9.52 -4.73
N PRO A 13 7.96 9.51 -5.93
CA PRO A 13 8.62 9.97 -7.15
C PRO A 13 8.84 11.50 -7.18
N ALA A 14 8.11 12.26 -6.36
CA ALA A 14 8.25 13.72 -6.25
C ALA A 14 7.97 14.18 -4.82
N ALA A 15 8.44 15.39 -4.48
CA ALA A 15 8.17 16.01 -3.18
C ALA A 15 6.66 16.16 -2.96
N GLY A 16 6.17 15.64 -1.82
CA GLY A 16 4.74 15.66 -1.48
C GLY A 16 3.87 14.64 -2.21
N LEU A 17 4.43 13.78 -3.09
CA LEU A 17 3.69 12.74 -3.80
C LEU A 17 4.06 11.35 -3.28
N LEU A 18 3.07 10.62 -2.78
CA LEU A 18 3.17 9.19 -2.45
C LEU A 18 2.41 8.39 -3.52
N GLN A 19 3.11 7.51 -4.22
CA GLN A 19 2.52 6.54 -5.13
C GLN A 19 2.38 5.20 -4.41
N ILE A 20 1.15 4.66 -4.43
CA ILE A 20 0.78 3.38 -3.81
C ILE A 20 0.45 2.39 -4.93
N GLY A 21 1.24 1.34 -5.07
CA GLY A 21 0.99 0.21 -5.96
C GLY A 21 0.38 -0.97 -5.21
N LEU A 22 -0.61 -1.63 -5.79
CA LEU A 22 -1.12 -2.90 -5.26
C LEU A 22 -0.14 -4.03 -5.64
N ASN A 23 0.38 -4.73 -4.65
CA ASN A 23 1.46 -5.72 -4.79
C ASN A 23 0.95 -7.15 -4.53
N ARG A 24 -0.11 -7.55 -5.24
CA ARG A 24 -0.65 -8.91 -5.24
C ARG A 24 -0.94 -9.43 -6.64
N PRO A 25 0.06 -9.46 -7.54
CA PRO A 25 -0.15 -9.82 -8.95
C PRO A 25 -0.70 -11.24 -9.12
N GLU A 26 -0.36 -12.17 -8.22
CA GLU A 26 -0.83 -13.56 -8.21
C GLU A 26 -2.34 -13.69 -8.06
N ALA A 27 -2.98 -12.70 -7.43
CA ALA A 27 -4.42 -12.62 -7.24
C ALA A 27 -5.06 -11.50 -8.07
N ARG A 28 -4.35 -10.96 -9.09
CA ARG A 28 -4.78 -9.80 -9.89
C ARG A 28 -5.17 -8.60 -9.02
N ASN A 29 -4.44 -8.41 -7.91
CA ASN A 29 -4.67 -7.37 -6.91
C ASN A 29 -6.07 -7.42 -6.26
N ALA A 30 -6.70 -8.59 -6.23
CA ALA A 30 -7.95 -8.77 -5.48
C ALA A 30 -7.74 -8.40 -4.01
N LEU A 31 -8.68 -7.63 -3.46
CA LEU A 31 -8.64 -7.21 -2.06
C LEU A 31 -8.76 -8.40 -1.12
N ASN A 32 -7.96 -8.40 -0.06
CA ASN A 32 -8.10 -9.29 1.09
C ASN A 32 -8.06 -8.45 2.38
N THR A 33 -8.25 -9.11 3.53
CA THR A 33 -8.24 -8.45 4.82
C THR A 33 -6.92 -7.73 5.11
N GLN A 34 -5.78 -8.37 4.82
CA GLN A 34 -4.47 -7.76 5.07
C GLN A 34 -4.27 -6.47 4.27
N MET A 35 -4.64 -6.47 2.98
CA MET A 35 -4.56 -5.27 2.15
C MET A 35 -5.47 -4.14 2.63
N GLY A 36 -6.64 -4.48 3.18
CA GLY A 36 -7.50 -3.48 3.83
C GLY A 36 -6.84 -2.82 5.04
N LEU A 37 -6.12 -3.60 5.86
CA LEU A 37 -5.35 -3.09 7.00
C LEU A 37 -4.15 -2.25 6.55
N ASP A 38 -3.41 -2.71 5.54
CA ASP A 38 -2.26 -2.00 4.97
C ASP A 38 -2.70 -0.63 4.41
N LEU A 39 -3.78 -0.59 3.62
CA LEU A 39 -4.34 0.65 3.09
C LEU A 39 -4.80 1.58 4.21
N ARG A 40 -5.44 1.04 5.27
CA ARG A 40 -5.88 1.84 6.41
C ARG A 40 -4.69 2.52 7.10
N ASP A 41 -3.62 1.79 7.39
CA ASP A 41 -2.44 2.34 8.06
C ASP A 41 -1.74 3.41 7.20
N VAL A 42 -1.76 3.27 5.87
CA VAL A 42 -1.23 4.30 4.95
C VAL A 42 -2.06 5.59 4.96
N PHE A 43 -3.40 5.48 4.97
CA PHE A 43 -4.28 6.64 4.80
C PHE A 43 -4.75 7.30 6.10
N GLN A 44 -4.82 6.57 7.21
CA GLN A 44 -5.37 7.06 8.47
C GLN A 44 -4.31 7.32 9.53
N ASP A 45 -3.25 6.50 9.53
CA ASP A 45 -2.27 6.45 10.61
C ASP A 45 -0.87 6.93 10.15
N GLY A 46 -0.81 7.67 9.03
CA GLY A 46 0.41 8.17 8.36
C GLY A 46 0.56 9.68 8.31
#